data_AF-A0A642B4Y8-F1
#
_entry.id   AF-A0A642B4Y8-F1
#
_cell.length_a   1.000
_cell.length_b   1.000
_cell.length_c   1.000
_cell.angle_alpha   90.00
_cell.angle_beta   90.00
_cell.angle_gamma   90.00
#
_symmetry.space_group_name_H-M   'P 1'
#
loop_
_entity.id
_entity.type
_entity.pdbx_description
1 polymer ?
#
loop_
_entity_poly.entity_id
_entity_poly.type
_entity_poly.pdbx_seq_one_letter_code
_entity_poly.pdbx_strand_id
1 'polypeptide(L)'
;ISERLVYTEKKEATIKELKAKKKEQKTLDDMYRLNSEILHQYETFVCDSAEQYINENIEIAKKLDNKTYLLEGRLQLAFVYSLSGLFIQANDIFKSINCSDLPSHLQALYCWNRIRYYENLIKYTDDARFASEYLIEKEAYRDTVMCILYDASEEYSKERAIKLQDQGNTKEALKILTKIYQKEKPGTHGFAMMSMGLSRAYRLVGEHELEEKYLILAAMTDIKLAVKENEALLTLAVNLYHKGDIDRSYNYIKVALSDAIFYNSRFKNTVIARIHPIIENTYLYRLEKQKQNLRFYILLTSLFVVALAITLYFTYKQTKIVSRAKKNLNVMNEELVALNKNLDEANLIKERYVGYFMNQCAVYINKLDEYRKNVNRKIKTGQVDDLYKSSSRPFEKELEGLYTNFDKAFLT
;
A
#
# COMPACT_ATOMS: atom_id res chain seq x y z
N ILE A 1 -14.62 -10.67 -4.01
CA ILE A 1 -15.22 -9.42 -4.56
C ILE A 1 -14.94 -9.28 -6.05
N SER A 2 -13.71 -9.46 -6.53
CA SER A 2 -13.34 -9.39 -7.96
C SER A 2 -14.25 -10.24 -8.87
N GLU A 3 -14.59 -11.45 -8.45
CA GLU A 3 -15.46 -12.38 -9.21
C GLU A 3 -16.96 -12.15 -9.01
N ARG A 4 -17.40 -11.13 -8.25
CA ARG A 4 -18.82 -10.91 -7.90
C ARG A 4 -19.72 -10.80 -9.14
N LEU A 5 -19.21 -10.20 -10.22
CA LEU A 5 -19.95 -10.07 -11.47
C LEU A 5 -20.26 -11.44 -12.08
N VAL A 6 -19.29 -12.36 -12.09
CA VAL A 6 -19.45 -13.71 -12.64
C VAL A 6 -20.56 -14.48 -11.92
N TYR A 7 -20.62 -14.41 -10.58
CA TYR A 7 -21.69 -15.07 -9.82
C TYR A 7 -23.06 -14.41 -10.05
N THR A 8 -23.08 -13.10 -10.26
CA THR A 8 -24.30 -12.35 -10.61
C THR A 8 -24.84 -12.80 -11.96
N GLU A 9 -23.99 -12.86 -12.99
CA GLU A 9 -24.35 -13.33 -14.33
C GLU A 9 -24.84 -14.79 -14.33
N LYS A 10 -24.22 -15.67 -13.54
CA LYS A 10 -24.68 -17.06 -13.38
C LYS A 10 -26.09 -17.14 -12.78
N LYS A 11 -26.39 -16.33 -11.77
CA LYS A 11 -27.73 -16.27 -11.17
C LYS A 11 -28.74 -15.73 -12.18
N GLU A 12 -28.40 -14.68 -12.93
CA GLU A 12 -29.27 -14.13 -13.99
C GLU A 12 -29.55 -15.15 -15.10
N ALA A 13 -28.54 -15.93 -15.52
CA ALA A 13 -28.72 -17.02 -16.48
C ALA A 13 -29.69 -18.08 -15.96
N THR A 14 -29.53 -18.52 -14.70
CA THR A 14 -30.43 -19.48 -14.05
C THR A 14 -31.88 -18.96 -14.02
N ILE A 15 -32.06 -17.70 -13.64
CA ILE A 15 -33.38 -17.05 -13.63
C ILE A 15 -33.97 -16.98 -15.04
N LYS A 16 -33.16 -16.67 -16.05
CA LYS A 16 -33.60 -16.61 -17.45
C LYS A 16 -34.10 -17.96 -17.94
N GLU A 17 -33.41 -19.05 -17.58
CA GLU A 17 -33.84 -20.41 -17.89
C GLU A 17 -35.17 -20.77 -17.22
N LEU A 18 -35.33 -20.46 -15.92
CA LEU A 18 -36.59 -20.67 -15.20
C LEU A 18 -37.75 -19.87 -15.82
N LYS A 19 -37.49 -18.62 -16.21
CA LYS A 19 -38.48 -17.78 -16.92
C LYS A 19 -38.86 -18.36 -18.29
N ALA A 20 -37.94 -19.00 -19.01
CA ALA A 20 -38.25 -19.67 -20.27
C ALA A 20 -39.16 -20.88 -20.03
N LYS A 21 -38.80 -21.75 -19.06
CA LYS A 21 -39.63 -22.89 -18.64
C LYS A 21 -41.03 -22.47 -18.22
N LYS A 22 -41.20 -21.28 -17.64
CA LYS A 22 -42.50 -20.74 -17.21
C LYS A 22 -43.45 -20.49 -18.37
N LYS A 23 -42.92 -20.05 -19.52
CA LYS A 23 -43.75 -19.78 -20.70
C LYS A 23 -44.34 -21.05 -21.30
N GLU A 24 -43.78 -22.21 -20.99
CA GLU A 24 -44.23 -23.52 -21.49
C GLU A 24 -45.30 -24.16 -20.59
N GLN A 25 -45.50 -23.63 -19.37
CA GLN A 25 -46.46 -24.18 -18.42
C GLN A 25 -47.89 -23.85 -18.82
N LYS A 26 -48.78 -24.83 -18.68
CA LYS A 26 -50.19 -24.73 -19.09
C LYS A 26 -51.18 -24.69 -17.93
N THR A 27 -50.75 -25.15 -16.75
CA THR A 27 -51.61 -25.20 -15.56
C THR A 27 -51.21 -24.13 -14.56
N LEU A 28 -52.18 -23.67 -13.78
CA LEU A 28 -51.95 -22.71 -12.71
C LEU A 28 -51.07 -23.28 -11.58
N ASP A 29 -51.18 -24.58 -11.27
CA ASP A 29 -50.33 -25.20 -10.23
C ASP A 29 -48.87 -25.28 -10.67
N ASP A 30 -48.59 -25.65 -11.92
CA ASP A 30 -47.22 -25.67 -12.46
C ASP A 30 -46.63 -24.27 -12.53
N MET A 31 -47.44 -23.27 -12.92
CA MET A 31 -47.04 -21.87 -12.90
C MET A 31 -46.72 -21.39 -11.48
N TYR A 32 -47.51 -21.79 -10.47
CA TYR A 32 -47.27 -21.44 -9.07
C TYR A 32 -45.96 -22.04 -8.54
N ARG A 33 -45.72 -23.33 -8.80
CA ARG A 33 -44.50 -24.02 -8.38
C ARG A 33 -43.27 -23.38 -9.00
N LEU A 34 -43.31 -23.15 -10.31
CA LEU A 34 -42.17 -22.57 -11.01
C LEU A 34 -41.96 -21.09 -10.66
N ASN A 35 -43.04 -20.33 -10.40
CA ASN A 35 -42.92 -19.00 -9.82
C ASN A 35 -42.24 -19.04 -8.44
N SER A 36 -42.52 -20.07 -7.63
CA SER A 36 -41.87 -20.24 -6.32
C SER A 36 -40.38 -20.53 -6.45
N GLU A 37 -39.98 -21.31 -7.47
CA GLU A 37 -38.55 -21.51 -7.79
C GLU A 37 -37.87 -20.22 -8.25
N ILE A 38 -38.54 -19.43 -9.11
CA ILE A 38 -38.04 -18.12 -9.56
C ILE A 38 -37.95 -17.16 -8.37
N LEU A 39 -38.96 -17.15 -7.51
CA LEU A 39 -39.00 -16.33 -6.30
C LEU A 39 -37.82 -16.64 -5.40
N HIS A 40 -37.53 -17.93 -5.14
CA HIS A 40 -36.38 -18.34 -4.33
C HIS A 40 -35.04 -17.78 -4.85
N GLN A 41 -34.90 -17.60 -6.17
CA GLN A 41 -33.72 -16.94 -6.74
C GLN A 41 -33.69 -15.43 -6.46
N TYR A 42 -34.86 -14.79 -6.43
CA TYR A 42 -35.03 -13.35 -6.29
C TYR A 42 -35.06 -12.82 -4.85
N GLU A 43 -35.57 -13.59 -3.88
CA GLU A 43 -35.78 -13.15 -2.47
C GLU A 43 -34.54 -12.47 -1.86
N THR A 44 -33.35 -13.00 -2.19
CA THR A 44 -32.06 -12.50 -1.72
C THR A 44 -31.29 -11.72 -2.79
N PHE A 45 -31.83 -11.55 -4.00
CA PHE A 45 -31.15 -10.98 -5.16
C PHE A 45 -31.75 -9.63 -5.61
N VAL A 46 -33.06 -9.54 -5.86
CA VAL A 46 -33.76 -8.31 -6.25
C VAL A 46 -35.17 -8.29 -5.65
N CYS A 47 -35.43 -7.31 -4.78
CA CYS A 47 -36.67 -7.22 -4.01
C CYS A 47 -37.91 -7.02 -4.89
N ASP A 48 -37.88 -6.07 -5.82
CA ASP A 48 -39.05 -5.74 -6.67
C ASP A 48 -39.50 -6.94 -7.53
N SER A 49 -38.52 -7.71 -8.02
CA SER A 49 -38.81 -8.93 -8.77
C SER A 49 -39.40 -10.00 -7.86
N ALA A 50 -38.88 -10.18 -6.64
CA ALA A 50 -39.49 -11.10 -5.67
C ALA A 50 -40.95 -10.73 -5.39
N GLU A 51 -41.22 -9.46 -5.12
CA GLU A 51 -42.59 -8.94 -4.90
C GLU A 51 -43.52 -9.22 -6.09
N GLN A 52 -43.05 -9.00 -7.32
CA GLN A 52 -43.86 -9.27 -8.51
C GLN A 52 -44.29 -10.75 -8.57
N TYR A 53 -43.34 -11.68 -8.40
CA TYR A 53 -43.65 -13.12 -8.46
C TYR A 53 -44.52 -13.59 -7.30
N ILE A 54 -44.38 -12.99 -6.10
CA ILE A 54 -45.27 -13.25 -4.97
C ILE A 54 -46.70 -12.81 -5.29
N ASN A 55 -46.89 -11.60 -5.83
CA ASN A 55 -48.22 -11.11 -6.20
C ASN A 55 -48.87 -11.98 -7.29
N GLU A 56 -48.09 -12.41 -8.29
CA GLU A 56 -48.57 -13.38 -9.28
C GLU A 56 -49.02 -14.69 -8.63
N ASN A 57 -48.26 -15.22 -7.66
CA ASN A 57 -48.63 -16.42 -6.91
C ASN A 57 -49.87 -16.24 -6.04
N ILE A 58 -50.07 -15.07 -5.44
CA ILE A 58 -51.28 -14.73 -4.70
C ILE A 58 -52.50 -14.74 -5.64
N GLU A 59 -52.40 -14.15 -6.83
CA GLU A 59 -53.48 -14.17 -7.81
C GLU A 59 -53.78 -15.57 -8.35
N ILE A 60 -52.73 -16.39 -8.54
CA ILE A 60 -52.91 -17.81 -8.89
C ILE A 60 -53.63 -18.56 -7.75
N ALA A 61 -53.22 -18.36 -6.49
CA ALA A 61 -53.84 -19.00 -5.34
C ALA A 61 -55.33 -18.65 -5.20
N LYS A 62 -55.69 -17.38 -5.46
CA LYS A 62 -57.10 -16.94 -5.51
C LYS A 62 -57.89 -17.64 -6.62
N LYS A 63 -57.33 -17.75 -7.83
CA LYS A 63 -57.99 -18.44 -8.96
C LYS A 63 -58.17 -19.94 -8.72
N LEU A 64 -57.24 -20.55 -7.99
CA LEU A 64 -57.30 -21.95 -7.58
C LEU A 64 -58.19 -22.20 -6.35
N ASP A 65 -58.70 -21.15 -5.71
CA ASP A 65 -59.36 -21.20 -4.39
C ASP A 65 -58.52 -21.95 -3.32
N ASN A 66 -57.20 -21.87 -3.43
CA ASN A 66 -56.28 -22.55 -2.52
C ASN A 66 -55.88 -21.63 -1.36
N LYS A 67 -56.53 -21.82 -0.21
CA LYS A 67 -56.31 -21.01 1.00
C LYS A 67 -54.89 -21.11 1.56
N THR A 68 -54.26 -22.29 1.47
CA THR A 68 -52.88 -22.49 1.96
C THR A 68 -51.90 -21.68 1.14
N TYR A 69 -51.95 -21.80 -0.19
CA TYR A 69 -51.09 -21.02 -1.09
C TYR A 69 -51.28 -19.51 -0.93
N LEU A 70 -52.53 -19.08 -0.67
CA LEU A 70 -52.83 -17.68 -0.41
C LEU A 70 -52.17 -17.20 0.88
N LEU A 71 -52.25 -17.97 1.97
CA LEU A 71 -51.62 -17.62 3.24
C LEU A 71 -50.09 -17.60 3.12
N GLU A 72 -49.49 -18.59 2.47
CA GLU A 72 -48.05 -18.65 2.21
C GLU A 72 -47.56 -17.43 1.42
N GLY A 73 -48.24 -17.10 0.31
CA GLY A 73 -47.90 -15.93 -0.49
C GLY A 73 -48.01 -14.62 0.29
N ARG A 74 -49.02 -14.48 1.15
CA ARG A 74 -49.17 -13.29 2.01
C ARG A 74 -48.06 -13.20 3.05
N LEU A 75 -47.67 -14.31 3.69
CA LEU A 75 -46.57 -14.34 4.64
C LEU A 75 -45.22 -14.02 3.97
N GLN A 76 -44.98 -14.55 2.77
CA GLN A 76 -43.80 -14.22 1.96
C GLN A 76 -43.79 -12.74 1.57
N LEU A 77 -44.93 -12.16 1.17
CA LEU A 77 -45.04 -10.74 0.84
C LEU A 77 -44.68 -9.86 2.04
N ALA A 78 -45.23 -10.17 3.21
CA ALA A 78 -44.92 -9.45 4.44
C ALA A 78 -43.43 -9.54 4.82
N PHE A 79 -42.81 -10.71 4.60
CA PHE A 79 -41.38 -10.90 4.80
C PHE A 79 -40.54 -10.03 3.85
N VAL A 80 -40.82 -10.04 2.55
CA VAL A 80 -40.12 -9.21 1.56
C VAL A 80 -40.29 -7.71 1.87
N TYR A 81 -41.48 -7.27 2.27
CA TYR A 81 -41.72 -5.90 2.72
C TYR A 81 -40.91 -5.53 3.96
N SER A 82 -40.72 -6.46 4.90
CA SER A 82 -39.86 -6.24 6.07
C SER A 82 -38.37 -6.11 5.72
N LEU A 83 -37.91 -6.72 4.62
CA LEU A 83 -36.53 -6.62 4.12
C LEU A 83 -36.31 -5.35 3.28
N SER A 84 -37.35 -4.91 2.55
CA SER A 84 -37.29 -3.75 1.66
C SER A 84 -37.45 -2.42 2.40
N GLY A 85 -38.06 -2.44 3.59
CA GLY A 85 -38.36 -1.26 4.40
C GLY A 85 -39.79 -0.77 4.30
N LEU A 86 -40.70 -1.54 3.69
CA LEU A 86 -42.15 -1.30 3.67
C LEU A 86 -42.81 -1.81 4.95
N PHE A 87 -42.33 -1.31 6.11
CA PHE A 87 -42.71 -1.85 7.42
C PHE A 87 -44.20 -1.65 7.76
N ILE A 88 -44.85 -0.60 7.25
CA ILE A 88 -46.29 -0.37 7.49
C ILE A 88 -47.09 -1.45 6.74
N GLN A 89 -46.81 -1.62 5.46
CA GLN A 89 -47.50 -2.59 4.59
C GLN A 89 -47.28 -4.03 5.08
N ALA A 90 -46.05 -4.37 5.51
CA ALA A 90 -45.77 -5.65 6.14
C ALA A 90 -46.64 -5.88 7.38
N ASN A 91 -46.74 -4.88 8.25
CA ASN A 91 -47.52 -4.95 9.48
C ASN A 91 -49.02 -5.07 9.22
N ASP A 92 -49.54 -4.39 8.20
CA ASP A 92 -50.95 -4.50 7.81
C ASP A 92 -51.28 -5.93 7.34
N ILE A 93 -50.38 -6.55 6.58
CA ILE A 93 -50.53 -7.96 6.19
C ILE A 93 -50.51 -8.86 7.43
N PHE A 94 -49.55 -8.70 8.33
CA PHE A 94 -49.49 -9.50 9.56
C PHE A 94 -50.76 -9.36 10.42
N LYS A 95 -51.23 -8.13 10.65
CA LYS A 95 -52.46 -7.86 11.43
C LYS A 95 -53.71 -8.48 10.84
N SER A 96 -53.75 -8.64 9.52
CA SER A 96 -54.89 -9.24 8.83
C SER A 96 -54.90 -10.78 8.83
N ILE A 97 -53.90 -11.42 9.44
CA ILE A 97 -53.80 -12.87 9.58
C ILE A 97 -53.87 -13.22 11.06
N ASN A 98 -54.85 -14.03 11.46
CA ASN A 98 -54.92 -14.52 12.83
C ASN A 98 -53.99 -15.73 12.99
N CYS A 99 -52.92 -15.57 13.78
CA CYS A 99 -51.89 -16.60 13.98
C CYS A 99 -52.45 -17.90 14.60
N SER A 100 -53.44 -17.82 15.48
CA SER A 100 -54.04 -19.00 16.13
C SER A 100 -54.78 -19.92 15.17
N ASP A 101 -55.20 -19.39 14.02
CA ASP A 101 -56.05 -20.11 13.06
C ASP A 101 -55.20 -20.80 11.97
N LEU A 102 -53.87 -20.60 12.02
CA LEU A 102 -52.93 -21.17 11.06
C LEU A 102 -52.58 -22.63 11.40
N PRO A 103 -52.38 -23.50 10.39
CA PRO A 103 -51.69 -24.76 10.58
C PRO A 103 -50.31 -24.55 11.21
N SER A 104 -49.83 -25.51 12.01
CA SER A 104 -48.61 -25.35 12.83
C SER A 104 -47.37 -24.88 12.06
N HIS A 105 -47.18 -25.34 10.81
CA HIS A 105 -46.06 -24.91 9.98
C HIS A 105 -46.17 -23.44 9.53
N LEU A 106 -47.37 -22.97 9.20
CA LEU A 106 -47.61 -21.56 8.87
C LEU A 106 -47.60 -20.67 10.12
N GLN A 107 -47.98 -21.21 11.27
CA GLN A 107 -47.86 -20.53 12.55
C GLN A 107 -46.39 -20.25 12.88
N ALA A 108 -45.51 -21.26 12.72
CA ALA A 108 -44.08 -21.10 12.88
C ALA A 108 -43.50 -20.07 11.89
N LEU A 109 -43.88 -20.16 10.60
CA LEU A 109 -43.48 -19.19 9.58
C LEU A 109 -43.93 -17.76 9.91
N TYR A 110 -45.17 -17.58 10.37
CA TYR A 110 -45.69 -16.29 10.83
C TYR A 110 -44.82 -15.71 11.95
N CYS A 111 -44.52 -16.51 12.97
CA CYS A 111 -43.69 -16.08 14.09
C CYS A 111 -42.27 -15.71 13.66
N TRP A 112 -41.61 -16.52 12.82
CA TRP A 112 -40.28 -16.19 12.30
C TRP A 112 -40.27 -14.91 11.46
N ASN A 113 -41.29 -14.71 10.63
CA ASN A 113 -41.40 -13.48 9.83
C ASN A 113 -41.63 -12.25 10.73
N ARG A 114 -42.39 -12.39 11.83
CA ARG A 114 -42.56 -11.32 12.84
C ARG A 114 -41.26 -11.05 13.60
N ILE A 115 -40.50 -12.07 13.97
CA ILE A 115 -39.18 -11.91 14.58
C ILE A 115 -38.27 -11.11 13.65
N ARG A 116 -38.15 -11.52 12.38
CA ARG A 116 -37.33 -10.80 11.38
C ARG A 116 -37.82 -9.37 11.15
N TYR A 117 -39.14 -9.17 11.11
CA TYR A 117 -39.75 -7.84 11.02
C TYR A 117 -39.28 -6.92 12.14
N TYR A 118 -39.38 -7.36 13.40
CA TYR A 118 -38.94 -6.55 14.54
C TYR A 118 -37.43 -6.37 14.60
N GLU A 119 -36.63 -7.39 14.24
CA GLU A 119 -35.17 -7.23 14.13
C GLU A 119 -34.78 -6.13 13.13
N ASN A 120 -35.43 -6.11 11.96
CA ASN A 120 -35.18 -5.08 10.95
C ASN A 120 -35.72 -3.72 11.38
N LEU A 121 -36.89 -3.68 12.02
CA LEU A 121 -37.49 -2.43 12.50
C LEU A 121 -36.61 -1.78 13.58
N ILE A 122 -36.09 -2.55 14.53
CA ILE A 122 -35.14 -2.06 15.55
C ILE A 122 -33.92 -1.42 14.89
N LYS A 123 -33.31 -2.10 13.91
CA LYS A 123 -32.15 -1.58 13.16
C LYS A 123 -32.50 -0.34 12.34
N TYR A 124 -33.69 -0.28 11.75
CA TYR A 124 -34.13 0.84 10.93
C TYR A 124 -34.39 2.08 11.79
N THR A 125 -35.15 1.91 12.86
CA THR A 125 -35.52 2.98 13.79
C THR A 125 -34.30 3.53 14.51
N ASP A 126 -33.39 2.66 14.97
CA ASP A 126 -32.10 3.06 15.57
C ASP A 126 -32.24 4.10 16.69
N ASP A 127 -33.28 3.92 17.50
CA ASP A 127 -33.63 4.78 18.62
C ASP A 127 -34.04 3.91 19.80
N ALA A 128 -33.28 4.03 20.89
CA ALA A 128 -33.47 3.23 22.10
C ALA A 128 -34.86 3.40 22.73
N ARG A 129 -35.54 4.54 22.50
CA ARG A 129 -36.88 4.81 23.05
C ARG A 129 -37.95 3.87 22.49
N PHE A 130 -37.83 3.49 21.23
CA PHE A 130 -38.80 2.63 20.54
C PHE A 130 -38.33 1.17 20.47
N ALA A 131 -37.03 0.92 20.57
CA ALA A 131 -36.46 -0.42 20.44
C ALA A 131 -36.91 -1.40 21.53
N SER A 132 -37.20 -0.91 22.74
CA SER A 132 -37.62 -1.75 23.88
C SER A 132 -38.95 -2.46 23.63
N GLU A 133 -39.95 -1.75 23.10
CA GLU A 133 -41.26 -2.32 22.77
C GLU A 133 -41.14 -3.38 21.67
N TYR A 134 -40.36 -3.09 20.62
CA TYR A 134 -40.11 -4.05 19.54
C TYR A 134 -39.34 -5.29 20.00
N LEU A 135 -38.44 -5.14 20.97
CA LEU A 135 -37.71 -6.26 21.55
C LEU A 135 -38.64 -7.19 22.33
N ILE A 136 -39.58 -6.64 23.11
CA ILE A 136 -40.58 -7.42 23.85
C ILE A 136 -41.44 -8.23 22.87
N GLU A 137 -41.94 -7.59 21.82
CA GLU A 137 -42.74 -8.25 20.79
C GLU A 137 -41.94 -9.36 20.08
N LYS A 138 -40.68 -9.08 19.69
CA LYS A 138 -39.79 -10.06 19.08
C LYS A 138 -39.64 -11.31 19.95
N GLU A 139 -39.37 -11.14 21.25
CA GLU A 139 -39.21 -12.27 22.16
C GLU A 139 -40.52 -13.02 22.42
N ALA A 140 -41.66 -12.34 22.47
CA ALA A 140 -42.97 -12.99 22.61
C ALA A 140 -43.26 -13.93 21.43
N TYR A 141 -42.95 -13.51 20.19
CA TYR A 141 -43.06 -14.39 19.01
C TYR A 141 -42.04 -15.53 19.03
N ARG A 142 -40.83 -15.30 19.58
CA ARG A 142 -39.84 -16.36 19.77
C ARG A 142 -40.30 -17.43 20.76
N ASP A 143 -40.86 -17.03 21.89
CA ASP A 143 -41.44 -17.96 22.85
C ASP A 143 -42.60 -18.75 22.23
N THR A 144 -43.44 -18.08 21.44
CA THR A 144 -44.56 -18.72 20.72
C THR A 144 -44.06 -19.79 19.74
N VAL A 145 -43.08 -19.47 18.88
CA VAL A 145 -42.57 -20.46 17.92
C VAL A 145 -41.87 -21.62 18.61
N MET A 146 -41.14 -21.38 19.70
CA MET A 146 -40.49 -22.45 20.47
C MET A 146 -41.50 -23.41 21.11
N CYS A 147 -42.73 -22.96 21.44
CA CYS A 147 -43.80 -23.84 21.91
C CYS A 147 -44.40 -24.72 20.81
N ILE A 148 -44.27 -24.31 19.54
CA ILE A 148 -44.80 -25.04 18.38
C ILE A 148 -43.78 -26.05 17.84
N LEU A 149 -42.50 -25.72 17.90
CA LEU A 149 -41.42 -26.55 17.37
C LEU A 149 -41.19 -27.80 18.23
N TYR A 150 -40.82 -28.89 17.55
CA TYR A 150 -40.38 -30.11 18.23
C TYR A 150 -39.04 -29.86 18.95
N ASP A 151 -38.94 -30.20 20.23
CA ASP A 151 -37.81 -29.87 21.11
C ASP A 151 -36.46 -30.47 20.66
N ALA A 152 -36.48 -31.61 19.97
CA ALA A 152 -35.28 -32.23 19.41
C ALA A 152 -34.94 -31.75 17.97
N SER A 153 -35.74 -30.84 17.40
CA SER A 153 -35.47 -30.27 16.08
C SER A 153 -34.26 -29.31 16.07
N GLU A 154 -33.66 -29.13 14.90
CA GLU A 154 -32.58 -28.16 14.73
C GLU A 154 -33.12 -26.73 14.80
N GLU A 155 -34.33 -26.49 14.31
CA GLU A 155 -35.07 -25.23 14.39
C GLU A 155 -35.24 -24.78 15.84
N TYR A 156 -35.71 -25.67 16.72
CA TYR A 156 -35.84 -25.38 18.14
C TYR A 156 -34.48 -25.09 18.77
N SER A 157 -33.45 -25.88 18.41
CA SER A 157 -32.09 -25.69 18.90
C SER A 157 -31.51 -24.33 18.50
N LYS A 158 -31.80 -23.85 17.28
CA LYS A 158 -31.40 -22.52 16.79
C LYS A 158 -32.05 -21.41 17.62
N GLU A 159 -33.36 -21.44 17.82
CA GLU A 159 -34.06 -20.43 18.63
C GLU A 159 -33.59 -20.43 20.09
N ARG A 160 -33.38 -21.62 20.67
CA ARG A 160 -32.81 -21.77 22.02
C ARG A 160 -31.41 -21.15 22.11
N ALA A 161 -30.56 -21.34 21.11
CA ALA A 161 -29.24 -20.72 21.08
C ALA A 161 -29.29 -19.19 21.01
N ILE A 162 -30.28 -18.61 20.32
CA ILE A 162 -30.47 -17.16 20.32
C ILE A 162 -30.92 -16.67 21.69
N LYS A 163 -31.89 -17.35 22.32
CA LYS A 163 -32.35 -17.01 23.67
C LYS A 163 -31.23 -17.08 24.71
N LEU A 164 -30.34 -18.07 24.61
CA LEU A 164 -29.16 -18.18 25.46
C LEU A 164 -28.18 -17.02 25.27
N GLN A 165 -28.00 -16.51 24.05
CA GLN A 165 -27.20 -15.31 23.79
C GLN A 165 -27.79 -14.09 24.48
N ASP A 166 -29.10 -13.87 24.34
CA ASP A 166 -29.81 -12.73 24.93
C ASP A 166 -29.80 -12.77 26.48
N GLN A 167 -29.71 -13.97 27.07
CA GLN A 167 -29.55 -14.18 28.51
C GLN A 167 -28.10 -14.09 29.02
N GLY A 168 -27.12 -13.84 28.15
CA GLY A 168 -25.69 -13.82 28.50
C GLY A 168 -25.03 -15.20 28.63
N ASN A 169 -25.78 -16.29 28.40
CA ASN A 169 -25.29 -17.67 28.40
C ASN A 169 -24.66 -18.07 27.05
N THR A 170 -23.89 -17.16 26.45
CA THR A 170 -23.40 -17.28 25.07
C THR A 170 -22.47 -18.49 24.85
N LYS A 171 -21.74 -18.93 25.87
CA LYS A 171 -20.87 -20.12 25.76
C LYS A 171 -21.67 -21.39 25.47
N GLU A 172 -22.85 -21.55 26.07
CA GLU A 172 -23.73 -22.68 25.76
C GLU A 172 -24.38 -22.53 24.39
N ALA A 173 -24.76 -21.31 24.00
CA ALA A 173 -25.23 -21.03 22.65
C ALA A 173 -24.20 -21.42 21.57
N LEU A 174 -22.93 -21.09 21.79
CA LEU A 174 -21.83 -21.43 20.88
C LEU A 174 -21.69 -22.95 20.68
N LYS A 175 -21.87 -23.76 21.74
CA LYS A 175 -21.84 -25.23 21.60
C LYS A 175 -22.95 -25.73 20.68
N ILE A 176 -24.16 -25.21 20.85
CA ILE A 176 -25.31 -25.57 20.01
C ILE A 176 -25.07 -25.13 18.56
N LEU A 177 -24.74 -23.84 18.34
CA LEU A 177 -24.52 -23.29 17.01
C LEU A 177 -23.38 -23.98 16.27
N THR A 178 -22.29 -24.33 16.96
CA THR A 178 -21.15 -25.03 16.36
C THR A 178 -21.52 -26.43 15.89
N LYS A 179 -22.31 -27.17 16.69
CA LYS A 179 -22.80 -28.50 16.31
C LYS A 179 -23.69 -28.46 15.07
N ILE A 180 -24.55 -27.45 14.96
CA ILE A 180 -25.41 -27.24 13.78
C ILE A 180 -24.55 -26.84 12.58
N TYR A 181 -23.64 -25.87 12.75
CA TYR A 181 -22.73 -25.41 11.70
C TYR A 181 -21.90 -26.54 11.09
N GLN A 182 -21.43 -27.51 11.88
CA GLN A 182 -20.66 -28.66 11.38
C GLN A 182 -21.44 -29.56 10.42
N LYS A 183 -22.77 -29.52 10.43
CA LYS A 183 -23.62 -30.27 9.51
C LYS A 183 -23.92 -29.51 8.22
N GLU A 184 -23.73 -28.19 8.21
CA GLU A 184 -24.02 -27.35 7.05
C GLU A 184 -23.00 -27.59 5.93
N LYS A 185 -23.52 -27.79 4.72
CA LYS A 185 -22.67 -27.97 3.54
C LYS A 185 -22.03 -26.63 3.14
N PRO A 186 -20.69 -26.54 2.97
CA PRO A 186 -20.05 -25.32 2.51
C PRO A 186 -20.63 -24.80 1.19
N GLY A 187 -20.80 -23.48 1.10
CA GLY A 187 -21.33 -22.82 -0.09
C GLY A 187 -22.86 -22.79 -0.20
N THR A 188 -23.60 -23.27 0.80
CA THR A 188 -25.07 -23.14 0.85
C THR A 188 -25.50 -21.88 1.61
N HIS A 189 -26.76 -21.50 1.45
CA HIS A 189 -27.33 -20.39 2.22
C HIS A 189 -27.36 -20.71 3.73
N GLY A 190 -27.68 -21.95 4.13
CA GLY A 190 -27.62 -22.40 5.52
C GLY A 190 -26.24 -22.23 6.15
N PHE A 191 -25.17 -22.54 5.40
CA PHE A 191 -23.80 -22.30 5.84
C PHE A 191 -23.49 -20.82 6.08
N ALA A 192 -23.97 -19.93 5.20
CA ALA A 192 -23.80 -18.48 5.38
C ALA A 192 -24.54 -17.97 6.62
N MET A 193 -25.80 -18.40 6.81
CA MET A 193 -26.63 -18.04 7.96
C MET A 193 -26.03 -18.52 9.29
N MET A 194 -25.56 -19.77 9.35
CA MET A 194 -24.90 -20.30 10.55
C MET A 194 -23.55 -19.63 10.81
N SER A 195 -22.79 -19.28 9.77
CA SER A 195 -21.56 -18.49 9.91
C SER A 195 -21.86 -17.11 10.49
N MET A 196 -22.90 -16.43 10.00
CA MET A 196 -23.34 -15.14 10.54
C MET A 196 -23.74 -15.26 12.01
N GLY A 197 -24.52 -16.30 12.37
CA GLY A 197 -24.90 -16.60 13.75
C GLY A 197 -23.71 -16.84 14.68
N LEU A 198 -22.72 -17.64 14.22
CA LEU A 198 -21.48 -17.84 14.97
C LEU A 198 -20.69 -16.55 15.15
N SER A 199 -20.60 -15.70 14.11
CA SER A 199 -19.90 -14.42 14.26
C SER A 199 -20.53 -13.52 15.34
N ARG A 200 -21.86 -13.46 15.39
CA ARG A 200 -22.61 -12.69 16.40
C ARG A 200 -22.35 -13.26 17.81
N ALA A 201 -22.36 -14.58 17.95
CA ALA A 201 -22.07 -15.23 19.22
C ALA A 201 -20.61 -15.02 19.68
N TYR A 202 -19.63 -15.10 18.78
CA TYR A 202 -18.22 -14.84 19.11
C TYR A 202 -17.96 -13.38 19.48
N ARG A 203 -18.64 -12.43 18.83
CA ARG A 203 -18.62 -11.02 19.23
C ARG A 203 -19.06 -10.83 20.69
N LEU A 204 -20.14 -11.50 21.11
CA LEU A 204 -20.69 -11.38 22.46
C LEU A 204 -19.76 -11.95 23.54
N VAL A 205 -18.86 -12.87 23.21
CA VAL A 205 -17.84 -13.41 24.15
C VAL A 205 -16.48 -12.72 24.04
N GLY A 206 -16.34 -11.71 23.17
CA GLY A 206 -15.10 -10.94 22.97
C GLY A 206 -14.05 -11.62 22.08
N GLU A 207 -14.42 -12.70 21.38
CA GLU A 207 -13.52 -13.46 20.51
C GLU A 207 -13.50 -12.88 19.08
N HIS A 208 -12.93 -11.68 18.94
CA HIS A 208 -12.99 -10.88 17.71
C HIS A 208 -12.32 -11.52 16.49
N GLU A 209 -11.30 -12.36 16.67
CA GLU A 209 -10.67 -13.08 15.55
C GLU A 209 -11.61 -14.12 14.96
N LEU A 210 -12.38 -14.83 15.81
CA LEU A 210 -13.37 -15.80 15.38
C LEU A 210 -14.59 -15.09 14.77
N GLU A 211 -15.03 -13.97 15.36
CA GLU A 211 -16.03 -13.09 14.76
C GLU A 211 -15.65 -12.72 13.31
N GLU A 212 -14.44 -12.18 13.11
CA GLU A 212 -13.94 -11.78 11.78
C GLU A 212 -13.89 -12.98 10.82
N LYS A 213 -13.36 -14.13 11.26
CA LYS A 213 -13.31 -15.36 10.46
C LYS A 213 -14.69 -15.77 9.95
N TYR A 214 -15.70 -15.81 10.83
CA TYR A 214 -17.03 -16.26 10.44
C TYR A 214 -17.79 -15.21 9.61
N LEU A 215 -17.56 -13.91 9.83
CA LEU A 215 -18.05 -12.86 8.93
C LEU A 215 -17.48 -13.00 7.52
N ILE A 216 -16.17 -13.29 7.39
CA ILE A 216 -15.53 -13.53 6.09
C ILE A 216 -16.18 -14.73 5.39
N LEU A 217 -16.40 -15.85 6.10
CA LEU A 217 -17.03 -17.04 5.54
C LEU A 217 -18.47 -16.78 5.07
N ALA A 218 -19.26 -16.05 5.86
CA ALA A 218 -20.61 -15.64 5.50
C ALA A 218 -20.59 -14.74 4.25
N ALA A 219 -19.81 -13.67 4.26
CA ALA A 219 -19.72 -12.70 3.15
C ALA A 219 -19.21 -13.35 1.85
N MET A 220 -18.22 -14.26 1.93
CA MET A 220 -17.74 -15.00 0.77
C MET A 220 -18.81 -15.91 0.19
N THR A 221 -19.59 -16.56 1.04
CA THR A 221 -20.68 -17.45 0.61
C THR A 221 -21.81 -16.65 -0.03
N ASP A 222 -22.21 -15.55 0.59
CA ASP A 222 -23.23 -14.64 0.05
C ASP A 222 -22.82 -14.09 -1.33
N ILE A 223 -21.57 -13.67 -1.51
CA ILE A 223 -21.06 -13.21 -2.81
C ILE A 223 -21.16 -14.32 -3.87
N LYS A 224 -20.80 -15.57 -3.52
CA LYS A 224 -20.87 -16.72 -4.45
C LYS A 224 -22.30 -17.10 -4.82
N LEU A 225 -23.23 -16.93 -3.88
CA LEU A 225 -24.67 -17.14 -4.08
C LEU A 225 -25.37 -15.92 -4.70
N ALA A 226 -24.63 -14.85 -4.98
CA ALA A 226 -25.16 -13.56 -5.42
C ALA A 226 -26.28 -13.05 -4.49
N VAL A 227 -26.15 -13.26 -3.19
CA VAL A 227 -27.01 -12.66 -2.16
C VAL A 227 -26.64 -11.18 -2.04
N LYS A 228 -27.59 -10.31 -2.37
CA LYS A 228 -27.45 -8.84 -2.34
C LYS A 228 -27.91 -8.26 -1.01
N GLU A 229 -28.50 -9.10 -0.16
CA GLU A 229 -28.78 -8.78 1.24
C GLU A 229 -27.49 -8.34 1.97
N ASN A 230 -26.42 -9.11 1.75
CA ASN A 230 -25.02 -8.89 2.13
C ASN A 230 -24.76 -8.24 3.51
N GLU A 231 -25.50 -8.68 4.53
CA GLU A 231 -25.38 -8.19 5.92
C GLU A 231 -23.98 -8.45 6.48
N ALA A 232 -23.40 -9.62 6.20
CA ALA A 232 -22.08 -10.00 6.67
C ALA A 232 -20.97 -9.08 6.14
N LEU A 233 -20.99 -8.69 4.86
CA LEU A 233 -19.98 -7.78 4.30
C LEU A 233 -20.10 -6.38 4.89
N LEU A 234 -21.33 -5.90 5.12
CA LEU A 234 -21.56 -4.63 5.81
C LEU A 234 -20.98 -4.66 7.22
N THR A 235 -21.29 -5.69 8.02
CA THR A 235 -20.73 -5.84 9.37
C THR A 235 -19.20 -5.94 9.34
N LEU A 236 -18.63 -6.71 8.41
CA LEU A 236 -17.18 -6.82 8.25
C LEU A 236 -16.53 -5.48 7.91
N ALA A 237 -17.15 -4.67 7.04
CA ALA A 237 -16.66 -3.33 6.70
C ALA A 237 -16.60 -2.42 7.93
N VAL A 238 -17.62 -2.47 8.79
CA VAL A 238 -17.67 -1.71 10.05
C VAL A 238 -16.62 -2.19 11.04
N ASN A 239 -16.46 -3.51 11.21
CA ASN A 239 -15.44 -4.06 12.11
C ASN A 239 -14.03 -3.66 11.67
N LEU A 240 -13.74 -3.73 10.37
CA LEU A 240 -12.44 -3.31 9.81
C LEU A 240 -12.17 -1.82 9.98
N TYR A 241 -13.22 -0.98 9.91
CA TYR A 241 -13.11 0.44 10.21
C TYR A 241 -12.61 0.67 11.64
N HIS A 242 -13.26 0.03 12.62
CA HIS A 242 -12.88 0.15 14.03
C HIS A 242 -11.49 -0.45 14.34
N LYS A 243 -11.08 -1.48 13.59
CA LYS A 243 -9.72 -2.06 13.65
C LYS A 243 -8.65 -1.17 13.01
N GLY A 244 -9.04 -0.13 12.28
CA GLY A 244 -8.14 0.81 11.60
C GLY A 244 -7.73 0.42 10.18
N ASP A 245 -8.29 -0.67 9.64
CA ASP A 245 -8.11 -1.11 8.26
C ASP A 245 -9.10 -0.40 7.33
N ILE A 246 -8.79 0.86 7.07
CA ILE A 246 -9.67 1.78 6.35
C ILE A 246 -9.77 1.42 4.88
N ASP A 247 -8.73 0.88 4.26
CA ASP A 247 -8.73 0.55 2.82
C ASP A 247 -9.67 -0.62 2.54
N ARG A 248 -9.60 -1.71 3.31
CA ARG A 248 -10.55 -2.83 3.15
C ARG A 248 -11.96 -2.41 3.55
N SER A 249 -12.10 -1.66 4.65
CA SER A 249 -13.38 -1.12 5.09
C SER A 249 -14.08 -0.30 4.01
N TYR A 250 -13.38 0.66 3.39
CA TYR A 250 -13.88 1.49 2.31
C TYR A 250 -14.30 0.67 1.08
N ASN A 251 -13.47 -0.30 0.69
CA ASN A 251 -13.80 -1.18 -0.43
C ASN A 251 -15.04 -2.05 -0.17
N TYR A 252 -15.20 -2.54 1.06
CA TYR A 252 -16.31 -3.43 1.42
C TYR A 252 -17.62 -2.66 1.59
N ILE A 253 -17.59 -1.49 2.23
CA ILE A 253 -18.80 -0.66 2.38
C ILE A 253 -19.32 -0.18 1.02
N LYS A 254 -18.43 0.13 0.06
CA LYS A 254 -18.81 0.51 -1.31
C LYS A 254 -19.53 -0.64 -2.03
N VAL A 255 -19.05 -1.87 -1.85
CA VAL A 255 -19.70 -3.07 -2.43
C VAL A 255 -21.05 -3.32 -1.76
N ALA A 256 -21.12 -3.24 -0.42
CA ALA A 256 -22.37 -3.40 0.31
C ALA A 256 -23.42 -2.35 -0.09
N LEU A 257 -23.00 -1.09 -0.32
CA LEU A 257 -23.88 -0.04 -0.83
C LEU A 257 -24.38 -0.36 -2.24
N SER A 258 -23.50 -0.78 -3.14
CA SER A 258 -23.89 -1.20 -4.50
C SER A 258 -24.86 -2.38 -4.50
N ASP A 259 -24.65 -3.36 -3.60
CA ASP A 259 -25.56 -4.49 -3.40
C ASP A 259 -26.93 -4.02 -2.88
N ALA A 260 -26.98 -3.13 -1.89
CA ALA A 260 -28.22 -2.61 -1.32
C ALA A 260 -29.05 -1.80 -2.33
N ILE A 261 -28.38 -0.99 -3.17
CA ILE A 261 -29.02 -0.26 -4.27
C ILE A 261 -29.58 -1.25 -5.30
N PHE A 262 -28.79 -2.25 -5.71
CA PHE A 262 -29.23 -3.26 -6.67
C PHE A 262 -30.40 -4.11 -6.15
N TYR A 263 -30.35 -4.50 -4.87
CA TYR A 263 -31.43 -5.24 -4.21
C TYR A 263 -32.72 -4.42 -4.08
N ASN A 264 -32.61 -3.09 -4.11
CA ASN A 264 -33.67 -2.10 -3.88
C ASN A 264 -34.28 -2.11 -2.46
N SER A 265 -33.45 -2.21 -1.42
CA SER A 265 -33.91 -2.07 -0.03
C SER A 265 -33.72 -0.64 0.49
N ARG A 266 -34.83 0.05 0.74
CA ARG A 266 -34.86 1.38 1.38
C ARG A 266 -34.27 1.30 2.78
N PHE A 267 -34.68 0.30 3.55
CA PHE A 267 -34.19 0.03 4.90
C PHE A 267 -32.65 0.00 4.92
N LYS A 268 -32.03 -0.77 4.04
CA LYS A 268 -30.57 -0.94 4.02
C LYS A 268 -29.84 0.28 3.51
N ASN A 269 -30.37 0.93 2.48
CA ASN A 269 -29.83 2.17 1.99
C ASN A 269 -29.75 3.20 3.14
N THR A 270 -30.77 3.29 3.99
CA THR A 270 -30.76 4.13 5.19
C THR A 270 -29.67 3.73 6.18
N VAL A 271 -29.55 2.44 6.53
CA VAL A 271 -28.53 1.96 7.48
C VAL A 271 -27.11 2.23 6.97
N ILE A 272 -26.84 1.91 5.69
CA ILE A 272 -25.53 2.11 5.08
C ILE A 272 -25.21 3.61 4.97
N ALA A 273 -26.18 4.45 4.63
CA ALA A 273 -25.99 5.90 4.50
C ALA A 273 -25.56 6.59 5.80
N ARG A 274 -25.86 6.02 6.98
CA ARG A 274 -25.37 6.54 8.27
C ARG A 274 -23.87 6.31 8.47
N ILE A 275 -23.34 5.21 7.93
CA ILE A 275 -21.96 4.76 8.21
C ILE A 275 -21.02 5.07 7.05
N HIS A 276 -21.48 4.96 5.81
CA HIS A 276 -20.68 5.14 4.60
C HIS A 276 -19.89 6.46 4.59
N PRO A 277 -20.51 7.64 4.88
CA PRO A 277 -19.78 8.91 4.87
C PRO A 277 -18.65 8.96 5.90
N ILE A 278 -18.79 8.27 7.04
CA ILE A 278 -17.78 8.25 8.11
C ILE A 278 -16.53 7.51 7.62
N ILE A 279 -16.73 6.33 7.01
CA ILE A 279 -15.65 5.51 6.44
C ILE A 279 -15.01 6.25 5.25
N GLU A 280 -15.83 6.79 4.35
CA GLU A 280 -15.37 7.50 3.16
C GLU A 280 -14.54 8.74 3.52
N ASN A 281 -15.01 9.58 4.42
CA ASN A 281 -14.25 10.76 4.85
C ASN A 281 -12.93 10.38 5.52
N THR A 282 -12.90 9.30 6.31
CA THR A 282 -11.66 8.82 6.93
C THR A 282 -10.66 8.33 5.87
N TYR A 283 -11.15 7.63 4.84
CA TYR A 283 -10.34 7.19 3.71
C TYR A 283 -9.79 8.38 2.91
N LEU A 284 -10.65 9.34 2.55
CA LEU A 284 -10.26 10.54 1.80
C LEU A 284 -9.26 11.40 2.58
N TYR A 285 -9.43 11.54 3.89
CA TYR A 285 -8.47 12.24 4.75
C TYR A 285 -7.10 11.56 4.75
N ARG A 286 -7.04 10.22 4.89
CA ARG A 286 -5.77 9.47 4.80
C ARG A 286 -5.12 9.62 3.43
N LEU A 287 -5.90 9.54 2.36
CA LEU A 287 -5.42 9.70 1.00
C LEU A 287 -4.83 11.10 0.78
N GLU A 288 -5.49 12.15 1.25
CA GLU A 288 -4.99 13.51 1.14
C GLU A 288 -3.71 13.72 1.94
N LYS A 289 -3.63 13.17 3.16
CA LYS A 289 -2.41 13.20 3.98
C LYS A 289 -1.24 12.47 3.32
N GLN A 290 -1.49 11.32 2.68
CA GLN A 290 -0.48 10.60 1.90
C GLN A 290 0.00 11.44 0.70
N LYS A 291 -0.91 12.08 -0.04
CA LYS A 291 -0.56 12.98 -1.14
C LYS A 291 0.28 14.17 -0.67
N GLN A 292 -0.06 14.78 0.47
CA GLN A 292 0.70 15.88 1.05
C GLN A 292 2.12 15.46 1.47
N ASN A 293 2.25 14.31 2.15
CA ASN A 293 3.55 13.75 2.51
C ASN A 293 4.39 13.45 1.26
N LEU A 294 3.79 12.88 0.22
CA LEU A 294 4.49 12.60 -1.03
C LEU A 294 4.98 13.89 -1.70
N ARG A 295 4.15 14.93 -1.76
CA ARG A 295 4.57 16.26 -2.25
C ARG A 295 5.73 16.82 -1.43
N PHE A 296 5.69 16.71 -0.11
CA PHE A 296 6.79 17.13 0.77
C PHE A 296 8.09 16.37 0.48
N TYR A 297 8.04 15.04 0.36
CA TYR A 297 9.22 14.22 0.04
C TYR A 297 9.79 14.52 -1.35
N ILE A 298 8.94 14.80 -2.34
CA ILE A 298 9.36 15.21 -3.68
C ILE A 298 10.10 16.55 -3.60
N LEU A 299 9.56 17.55 -2.89
CA LEU A 299 10.24 18.83 -2.69
C LEU A 299 11.59 18.67 -2.00
N LEU A 300 11.64 17.89 -0.91
CA LEU A 300 12.87 17.64 -0.15
C LEU A 300 13.94 16.93 -1.00
N THR A 301 13.55 15.91 -1.76
CA THR A 301 14.45 15.19 -2.67
C THR A 301 14.97 16.11 -3.77
N SER A 302 14.10 16.97 -4.32
CA SER A 302 14.49 17.94 -5.35
C SER A 302 15.53 18.93 -4.83
N LEU A 303 15.37 19.39 -3.58
CA LEU A 303 16.36 20.25 -2.91
C LEU A 303 17.72 19.56 -2.79
N PHE A 304 17.76 18.28 -2.40
CA PHE A 304 19.00 17.51 -2.33
C PHE A 304 19.67 17.35 -3.69
N VAL A 305 18.90 17.12 -4.76
CA VAL A 305 19.44 17.03 -6.13
C VAL A 305 20.09 18.36 -6.55
N VAL A 306 19.44 19.49 -6.25
CA VAL A 306 20.00 20.82 -6.53
C VAL A 306 21.26 21.08 -5.72
N ALA A 307 21.25 20.78 -4.41
CA ALA A 307 22.42 20.93 -3.55
C ALA A 307 23.59 20.08 -4.06
N LEU A 308 23.33 18.81 -4.44
CA LEU A 308 24.34 17.92 -5.02
C LEU A 308 24.91 18.48 -6.32
N ALA A 309 24.06 18.99 -7.21
CA ALA A 309 24.50 19.61 -8.46
C ALA A 309 25.40 20.84 -8.21
N ILE A 310 25.05 21.67 -7.22
CA ILE A 310 25.87 22.81 -6.79
C ILE A 310 27.22 22.33 -6.26
N THR A 311 27.24 21.33 -5.37
CA THR A 311 28.47 20.76 -4.83
C THR A 311 29.36 20.21 -5.94
N LEU A 312 28.81 19.42 -6.87
CA LEU A 312 29.55 18.88 -8.02
C LEU A 312 30.10 19.98 -8.93
N TYR A 313 29.34 21.06 -9.14
CA TYR A 313 29.81 22.22 -9.90
C TYR A 313 31.02 22.88 -9.22
N PHE A 314 30.94 23.12 -7.90
CA PHE A 314 32.04 23.72 -7.14
C PHE A 314 33.27 22.82 -7.10
N THR A 315 33.13 21.51 -6.88
CA THR A 315 34.28 20.59 -6.88
C THR A 315 34.94 20.50 -8.26
N TYR A 316 34.15 20.48 -9.35
CA TYR A 316 34.69 20.54 -10.70
C TYR A 316 35.46 21.85 -10.95
N LYS A 317 34.89 22.99 -10.56
CA LYS A 317 35.53 24.31 -10.68
C LYS A 317 36.84 24.37 -9.87
N GLN A 318 36.82 23.92 -8.62
CA GLN A 318 37.98 23.88 -7.74
C GLN A 318 39.09 23.01 -8.31
N THR A 319 38.75 21.82 -8.81
CA THR A 319 39.70 20.89 -9.46
C THR A 319 40.36 21.53 -10.67
N LYS A 320 39.61 22.28 -11.50
CA LYS A 320 40.15 22.99 -12.66
C LYS A 320 41.10 24.13 -12.27
N ILE A 321 40.79 24.87 -11.20
CA ILE A 321 41.66 25.92 -10.66
C ILE A 321 42.96 25.31 -10.14
N VAL A 322 42.86 24.27 -9.31
CA VAL A 322 44.02 23.56 -8.74
C VAL A 322 44.89 22.96 -9.84
N SER A 323 44.29 22.35 -10.87
CA SER A 323 45.03 21.80 -12.02
C SER A 323 45.82 22.88 -12.76
N ARG A 324 45.23 24.07 -12.99
CA ARG A 324 45.94 25.21 -13.60
C ARG A 324 47.09 25.71 -12.73
N ALA A 325 46.85 25.90 -11.42
CA ALA A 325 47.89 26.33 -10.49
C ALA A 325 49.06 25.34 -10.44
N LYS A 326 48.75 24.03 -10.42
CA LYS A 326 49.76 22.97 -10.46
C LYS A 326 50.56 22.98 -11.76
N LYS A 327 49.92 23.22 -12.90
CA LYS A 327 50.61 23.37 -14.19
C LYS A 327 51.57 24.56 -14.17
N ASN A 328 51.12 25.71 -13.67
CA ASN A 328 51.98 26.90 -13.57
C ASN A 328 53.15 26.69 -12.60
N LEU A 329 52.92 26.05 -11.46
CA LEU A 329 53.98 25.67 -10.52
C LEU A 329 55.01 24.74 -11.15
N ASN A 330 54.58 23.76 -11.95
CA ASN A 330 55.49 22.88 -12.66
C ASN A 330 56.37 23.66 -13.66
N VAL A 331 55.79 24.58 -14.43
CA VAL A 331 56.54 25.42 -15.37
C VAL A 331 57.57 26.28 -14.63
N MET A 332 57.17 26.97 -13.56
CA MET A 332 58.09 27.77 -12.76
C MET A 332 59.21 26.93 -12.13
N ASN A 333 58.91 25.70 -11.73
CA ASN A 333 59.91 24.79 -11.17
C ASN A 333 60.90 24.31 -12.25
N GLU A 334 60.42 24.02 -13.46
CA GLU A 334 61.27 23.70 -14.62
C GLU A 334 62.20 24.88 -14.97
N GLU A 335 61.69 26.11 -14.99
CA GLU A 335 62.48 27.33 -15.19
C GLU A 335 63.52 27.52 -14.08
N LEU A 336 63.16 27.31 -12.81
CA LEU A 336 64.08 27.38 -11.69
C LEU A 336 65.20 26.34 -11.79
N VAL A 337 64.87 25.10 -12.15
CA VAL A 337 65.87 24.04 -12.35
C VAL A 337 66.82 24.39 -13.50
N ALA A 338 66.29 24.90 -14.61
CA ALA A 338 67.11 25.34 -15.74
C ALA A 338 68.03 26.52 -15.36
N LEU A 339 67.52 27.50 -14.63
CA LEU A 339 68.31 28.63 -14.14
C LEU A 339 69.41 28.18 -13.17
N ASN A 340 69.10 27.25 -12.27
CA ASN A 340 70.09 26.69 -11.35
C ASN A 340 71.20 25.96 -12.11
N LYS A 341 70.85 25.20 -13.14
CA LYS A 341 71.84 24.54 -14.00
C LYS A 341 72.75 25.54 -14.72
N ASN A 342 72.20 26.62 -15.26
CA ASN A 342 72.99 27.67 -15.89
C ASN A 342 73.92 28.38 -14.89
N LEU A 343 73.47 28.58 -13.65
CA LEU A 343 74.29 29.10 -12.56
C LEU A 343 75.43 28.16 -12.20
N ASP A 344 75.17 26.85 -12.13
CA ASP A 344 76.21 25.84 -11.89
C ASP A 344 77.23 25.79 -13.04
N GLU A 345 76.78 25.86 -14.30
CA GLU A 345 77.68 25.94 -15.46
C GLU A 345 78.53 27.22 -15.41
N ALA A 346 77.95 28.37 -15.09
CA ALA A 346 78.69 29.62 -14.93
C ALA A 346 79.70 29.56 -13.77
N ASN A 347 79.33 28.92 -12.66
CA ASN A 347 80.24 28.69 -11.54
C ASN A 347 81.41 27.77 -11.92
N LEU A 348 81.16 26.69 -12.66
CA LEU A 348 82.19 25.77 -13.13
C LEU A 348 83.17 26.48 -14.08
N ILE A 349 82.67 27.31 -14.99
CA ILE A 349 83.51 28.12 -15.89
C ILE A 349 84.39 29.07 -15.06
N LYS A 350 83.79 29.76 -14.09
CA LYS A 350 84.52 30.67 -13.19
C LYS A 350 85.60 29.93 -12.40
N GLU A 351 85.32 28.73 -11.90
CA GLU A 351 86.27 27.91 -11.15
C GLU A 351 87.44 27.44 -12.04
N ARG A 352 87.16 26.99 -13.27
CA ARG A 352 88.21 26.67 -14.26
C ARG A 352 89.08 27.88 -14.57
N TYR A 353 88.48 29.05 -14.74
CA TYR A 353 89.20 30.29 -14.99
C TYR A 353 90.12 30.66 -13.83
N VAL A 354 89.63 30.58 -12.59
CA VAL A 354 90.44 30.79 -11.38
C VAL A 354 91.60 29.79 -11.32
N GLY A 355 91.34 28.50 -11.58
CA GLY A 355 92.38 27.47 -11.62
C GLY A 355 93.45 27.72 -12.68
N TYR A 356 93.05 28.12 -13.89
CA TYR A 356 93.96 28.46 -14.97
C TYR A 356 94.82 29.69 -14.64
N PHE A 357 94.21 30.75 -14.11
CA PHE A 357 94.91 31.95 -13.68
C PHE A 357 95.97 31.64 -12.61
N MET A 358 95.61 30.86 -11.59
CA MET A 358 96.54 30.43 -10.55
C MET A 358 97.71 29.61 -11.10
N ASN A 359 97.45 28.72 -12.06
CA ASN A 359 98.50 27.95 -12.74
C ASN A 359 99.47 28.87 -13.49
N GLN A 360 98.95 29.84 -14.25
CA GLN A 360 99.77 30.82 -14.95
C GLN A 360 100.64 31.63 -13.98
N CYS A 361 100.08 32.11 -12.87
CA CYS A 361 100.86 32.77 -11.82
C CYS A 361 102.00 31.87 -11.32
N ALA A 362 101.76 30.57 -11.09
CA ALA A 362 102.79 29.63 -10.66
C ALA A 362 103.90 29.43 -11.71
N VAL A 363 103.55 29.33 -12.99
CA VAL A 363 104.51 29.23 -14.10
C VAL A 363 105.40 30.47 -14.17
N TYR A 364 104.81 31.67 -14.08
CA TYR A 364 105.58 32.92 -14.08
C TYR A 364 106.47 33.07 -12.84
N ILE A 365 105.98 32.69 -11.65
CA ILE A 365 106.80 32.67 -10.42
C ILE A 365 108.02 31.76 -10.59
N ASN A 366 107.83 30.55 -11.15
CA ASN A 366 108.94 29.63 -11.39
C ASN A 366 109.96 30.19 -12.39
N LYS A 367 109.50 30.80 -13.49
CA LYS A 367 110.39 31.47 -14.47
C LYS A 367 111.19 32.60 -13.84
N LEU A 368 110.54 33.42 -12.99
CA LEU A 368 111.21 34.50 -12.27
C LEU A 368 112.24 33.97 -11.28
N ASP A 369 111.95 32.86 -10.58
CA ASP A 369 112.91 32.24 -9.67
C ASP A 369 114.10 31.61 -10.42
N GLU A 370 113.87 30.95 -11.56
CA GLU A 370 114.95 30.46 -12.43
C GLU A 370 115.82 31.61 -12.95
N TYR A 371 115.18 32.70 -13.40
CA TYR A 371 115.90 33.90 -13.83
C TYR A 371 116.74 34.47 -12.68
N ARG A 372 116.17 34.63 -11.48
CA ARG A 372 116.89 35.06 -10.27
C ARG A 372 118.07 34.16 -9.94
N LYS A 373 117.90 32.83 -10.01
CA LYS A 373 118.98 31.84 -9.78
C LYS A 373 120.08 31.99 -10.84
N ASN A 374 119.73 32.15 -12.11
CA ASN A 374 120.68 32.31 -13.21
C ASN A 374 121.48 33.61 -13.08
N VAL A 375 120.82 34.73 -12.77
CA VAL A 375 121.46 36.01 -12.45
C VAL A 375 122.44 35.84 -11.29
N ASN A 376 122.00 35.27 -10.17
CA ASN A 376 122.87 35.03 -9.01
C ASN A 376 124.07 34.14 -9.36
N ARG A 377 123.88 33.10 -10.18
CA ARG A 377 124.95 32.20 -10.61
C ARG A 377 126.00 32.95 -11.44
N LYS A 378 125.56 33.72 -12.45
CA LYS A 378 126.44 34.46 -13.34
C LYS A 378 127.22 35.58 -12.65
N ILE A 379 126.62 36.23 -11.64
CA ILE A 379 127.32 37.19 -10.78
C ILE A 379 128.41 36.48 -9.97
N LYS A 380 128.11 35.34 -9.34
CA LYS A 380 129.09 34.58 -8.54
C LYS A 380 130.26 34.02 -9.35
N THR A 381 130.07 33.69 -10.62
CA THR A 381 131.12 33.13 -11.50
C THR A 381 131.94 34.19 -12.24
N GLY A 382 131.73 35.49 -11.95
CA GLY A 382 132.46 36.58 -12.61
C GLY A 382 132.07 36.81 -14.08
N GLN A 383 130.99 36.17 -14.57
CA GLN A 383 130.50 36.25 -15.95
C GLN A 383 129.53 37.43 -16.13
N VAL A 384 129.97 38.63 -15.77
CA VAL A 384 129.11 39.83 -15.74
C VAL A 384 128.74 40.29 -17.15
N ASP A 385 129.65 40.18 -18.12
CA ASP A 385 129.38 40.57 -19.53
C ASP A 385 128.28 39.72 -20.19
N ASP A 386 128.19 38.44 -19.84
CA ASP A 386 127.12 37.55 -20.33
C ASP A 386 125.75 37.91 -19.74
N LEU A 387 125.71 38.58 -18.60
CA LEU A 387 124.49 39.07 -17.96
C LEU A 387 123.89 40.23 -18.77
N TYR A 388 124.74 41.13 -19.27
CA TYR A 388 124.36 42.26 -20.12
C TYR A 388 123.76 41.80 -21.47
N LYS A 389 124.25 40.69 -22.03
CA LYS A 389 123.64 40.01 -23.19
C LYS A 389 122.33 39.29 -22.87
N SER A 390 122.12 38.88 -21.61
CA SER A 390 120.91 38.17 -21.18
C SER A 390 119.76 39.14 -20.95
N SER A 391 120.04 40.32 -20.37
CA SER A 391 119.06 41.38 -20.09
C SER A 391 118.63 42.17 -21.32
N SER A 392 119.33 42.02 -22.46
CA SER A 392 119.04 42.71 -23.72
C SER A 392 118.26 41.85 -24.73
N ARG A 393 117.78 40.66 -24.33
CA ARG A 393 116.88 39.84 -25.18
C ARG A 393 115.51 40.52 -25.35
N PRO A 394 114.89 40.44 -26.54
CA PRO A 394 113.59 41.07 -26.79
C PRO A 394 112.48 40.48 -25.90
N PHE A 395 111.67 41.37 -25.31
CA PHE A 395 110.46 41.06 -24.52
C PHE A 395 109.32 40.43 -25.37
N GLU A 396 109.44 40.47 -26.69
CA GLU A 396 108.42 40.03 -27.65
C GLU A 396 108.02 38.56 -27.46
N LYS A 397 108.98 37.68 -27.14
CA LYS A 397 108.69 36.24 -26.98
C LYS A 397 107.89 35.92 -25.71
N GLU A 398 108.02 36.74 -24.67
CA GLU A 398 107.22 36.62 -23.44
C GLU A 398 105.83 37.25 -23.60
N LEU A 399 105.75 38.33 -24.38
CA LEU A 399 104.48 38.98 -24.75
C LEU A 399 103.63 38.08 -25.67
N GLU A 400 104.24 37.41 -26.64
CA GLU A 400 103.57 36.44 -27.51
C GLU A 400 103.06 35.22 -26.70
N GLY A 401 103.85 34.77 -25.72
CA GLY A 401 103.41 33.76 -24.75
C GLY A 401 102.22 34.21 -23.91
N LEU A 402 102.18 35.48 -23.49
CA LEU A 402 101.06 36.07 -22.77
C LEU A 402 99.79 36.10 -23.64
N TYR A 403 99.89 36.56 -24.89
CA TYR A 403 98.75 36.60 -25.81
C TYR A 403 98.22 35.20 -26.13
N THR A 404 99.11 34.23 -26.38
CA THR A 404 98.70 32.84 -26.62
C THR A 404 98.01 32.22 -25.40
N ASN A 405 98.48 32.55 -24.20
CA ASN A 405 97.88 32.07 -22.95
C ASN A 405 96.56 32.78 -22.64
N PHE A 406 96.40 34.05 -23.02
CA PHE A 406 95.16 34.81 -22.92
C PHE A 406 94.12 34.21 -23.88
N ASP A 407 94.46 33.99 -25.15
CA ASP A 407 93.55 33.39 -26.12
C ASP A 407 93.09 31.99 -25.66
N LYS A 408 93.99 31.16 -25.13
CA LYS A 408 93.60 29.86 -24.55
C LYS A 408 92.66 29.96 -23.35
N ALA A 409 92.76 31.02 -22.54
CA ALA A 409 91.95 31.19 -21.34
C ALA A 409 90.56 31.80 -21.62
N PHE A 410 90.44 32.56 -22.71
CA PHE A 410 89.25 33.36 -23.02
C PHE A 410 88.47 32.84 -24.23
N LEU A 411 89.09 32.05 -25.13
CA LEU A 411 88.47 31.58 -26.39
C LEU A 411 88.32 30.05 -26.49
N THR A 412 88.75 29.30 -25.46
CA THR A 412 88.50 27.85 -25.27
C THR A 412 88.03 27.60 -23.84
#